data_AF-A0A3B9PWB2-F1
#
_entry.id   AF-A0A3B9PWB2-F1
#
_cell.length_a   1.000
_cell.length_b   1.000
_cell.length_c   1.000
_cell.angle_alpha   90.00
_cell.angle_beta   90.00
_cell.angle_gamma   90.00
#
_symmetry.space_group_name_H-M   'P 1'
#
loop_
_entity.id
_entity.type
_entity.pdbx_description
1 polymer ?
#
loop_
_entity_poly.entity_id
_entity_poly.type
_entity_poly.pdbx_seq_one_letter_code
_entity_poly.pdbx_strand_id
1 'polypeptide(L)'
;MIIKEAELAAVAVNPEQYPDTNKKEIAIAGRSNVGKSSLINMLLNRKGLARVSGSPGKTRTINFYDVNKDFRIVDLPGYGFAKVSRSTIDNWGKMIDNYLSNRPNLCLLYTS
;
A
#
# COMPACT_ATOMS: atom_id res chain seq x y z
N MET A 1 -9.91 -9.20 -16.64
CA MET A 1 -10.56 -7.95 -16.19
C MET A 1 -9.83 -6.78 -16.82
N ILE A 2 -10.54 -5.78 -17.35
CA ILE A 2 -9.93 -4.56 -17.92
C ILE A 2 -10.05 -3.45 -16.86
N ILE A 3 -8.93 -2.82 -16.51
CA ILE A 3 -8.92 -1.67 -15.59
C ILE A 3 -9.21 -0.41 -16.42
N LYS A 4 -10.31 0.25 -16.07
CA LYS A 4 -10.84 1.46 -16.73
C LYS A 4 -10.54 2.70 -15.90
N GLU A 5 -10.66 2.58 -14.58
CA GLU A 5 -10.52 3.68 -13.63
C GLU A 5 -9.66 3.26 -12.44
N ALA A 6 -8.76 4.16 -12.02
CA ALA A 6 -7.91 3.99 -10.86
C ALA A 6 -7.67 5.34 -10.19
N GLU A 7 -8.01 5.45 -8.91
CA GLU A 7 -7.95 6.69 -8.13
C GLU A 7 -7.35 6.46 -6.75
N LEU A 8 -6.63 7.46 -6.23
CA LEU A 8 -6.10 7.41 -4.87
C LEU A 8 -7.24 7.70 -3.89
N ALA A 9 -7.70 6.66 -3.19
CA ALA A 9 -8.81 6.75 -2.24
C ALA A 9 -8.36 7.30 -0.88
N ALA A 10 -7.20 6.85 -0.38
CA ALA A 10 -6.67 7.30 0.90
C ALA A 10 -5.15 7.13 0.99
N VAL A 11 -4.54 7.93 1.86
CA VAL A 11 -3.14 7.85 2.27
C VAL A 11 -3.14 7.84 3.79
N ALA A 12 -2.88 6.69 4.39
CA ALA A 12 -3.07 6.47 5.82
C ALA A 12 -1.75 6.25 6.56
N VAL A 13 -1.64 6.84 7.75
CA VAL A 13 -0.61 6.55 8.76
C VAL A 13 -1.18 5.84 9.98
N ASN A 14 -2.51 5.83 10.13
CA ASN A 14 -3.25 5.18 11.21
C ASN A 14 -4.61 4.64 10.71
N PRO A 15 -5.27 3.73 11.46
CA PRO A 15 -6.51 3.09 11.03
C PRO A 15 -7.69 4.02 10.83
N GLU A 16 -7.72 5.15 11.54
CA GLU A 16 -8.81 6.13 11.45
C GLU A 16 -8.88 6.79 10.07
N GLN A 17 -7.79 6.73 9.30
CA GLN A 17 -7.69 7.22 7.93
C GLN A 17 -8.01 6.15 6.87
N TYR A 18 -8.29 4.91 7.28
CA TYR A 18 -8.65 3.88 6.32
C TYR A 18 -10.01 4.19 5.71
N PRO A 19 -10.19 3.94 4.40
CA PRO A 19 -11.50 4.04 3.79
C PRO A 19 -12.45 3.00 4.40
N ASP A 20 -13.73 3.09 4.03
CA ASP A 20 -14.73 2.07 4.37
C ASP A 20 -14.30 0.65 3.95
N THR A 21 -14.96 -0.37 4.51
CA THR A 21 -14.65 -1.79 4.26
C THR A 21 -15.55 -2.42 3.19
N ASN A 22 -16.24 -1.61 2.37
CA ASN A 22 -17.25 -2.07 1.41
C ASN A 22 -16.67 -2.73 0.14
N LYS A 23 -15.37 -2.56 -0.13
CA LYS A 23 -14.65 -3.08 -1.31
C LYS A 23 -13.64 -4.12 -0.90
N LYS A 24 -13.45 -5.16 -1.71
CA LYS A 24 -12.38 -6.15 -1.50
C LYS A 24 -11.02 -5.48 -1.64
N GLU A 25 -10.07 -5.83 -0.77
CA GLU A 25 -8.72 -5.26 -0.76
C GLU A 25 -7.68 -6.32 -1.15
N ILE A 26 -6.73 -5.92 -2.01
CA ILE A 26 -5.55 -6.69 -2.38
C ILE A 26 -4.33 -5.90 -1.92
N ALA A 27 -3.64 -6.39 -0.90
CA ALA A 27 -2.46 -5.75 -0.36
C ALA A 27 -1.20 -6.22 -1.08
N ILE A 28 -0.26 -5.30 -1.28
CA ILE A 28 1.04 -5.55 -1.91
C ILE A 28 2.12 -5.10 -0.93
N ALA A 29 2.98 -6.04 -0.53
CA ALA A 29 4.13 -5.83 0.33
C ALA A 29 5.43 -6.31 -0.35
N GLY A 30 6.56 -5.79 0.11
CA GLY A 30 7.86 -6.22 -0.39
C GLY A 30 8.99 -5.37 0.15
N ARG A 31 10.24 -5.78 -0.09
CA ARG A 31 11.40 -4.96 0.29
C ARG A 31 11.38 -3.62 -0.45
N SER A 32 12.04 -2.63 0.12
CA SER A 32 12.21 -1.34 -0.56
C SER A 32 12.98 -1.53 -1.87
N ASN A 33 12.53 -0.84 -2.93
CA ASN A 33 13.13 -0.85 -4.28
C ASN A 33 13.03 -2.19 -5.05
N VAL A 34 12.19 -3.14 -4.64
CA VAL A 34 11.94 -4.38 -5.42
C VAL A 34 11.02 -4.21 -6.64
N GLY A 35 10.51 -3.00 -6.87
CA GLY A 35 9.62 -2.71 -7.99
C GLY A 35 8.12 -2.76 -7.67
N LYS A 36 7.73 -2.80 -6.39
CA LYS A 36 6.32 -2.78 -5.94
C LYS A 36 5.49 -1.64 -6.58
N SER A 37 6.00 -0.41 -6.55
CA SER A 37 5.31 0.74 -7.17
C SER A 37 5.22 0.62 -8.70
N SER A 38 6.21 -0.02 -9.34
CA SER A 38 6.17 -0.32 -10.78
C SER A 38 5.09 -1.35 -11.10
N LEU A 39 4.98 -2.41 -10.29
CA LEU A 39 3.91 -3.41 -10.38
C LEU A 39 2.53 -2.76 -10.21
N ILE A 40 2.37 -1.90 -9.20
CA ILE A 40 1.09 -1.18 -8.98
C ILE A 40 0.74 -0.30 -10.17
N ASN A 41 1.68 0.52 -10.68
CA ASN A 41 1.41 1.38 -11.84
C ASN A 41 1.07 0.56 -13.10
N MET A 42 1.70 -0.60 -13.27
CA MET A 42 1.40 -1.54 -14.37
C MET A 42 -0.01 -2.12 -14.22
N LEU A 43 -0.38 -2.58 -13.01
CA LEU A 43 -1.72 -3.10 -12.72
C LEU A 43 -2.77 -2.02 -12.96
N LEU A 44 -2.59 -0.82 -12.40
CA LEU A 44 -3.54 0.28 -12.51
C LEU A 44 -3.63 0.90 -13.92
N ASN A 45 -2.79 0.47 -14.86
CA ASN A 45 -2.65 1.03 -16.20
C ASN A 45 -2.52 2.58 -16.19
N ARG A 46 -1.93 3.13 -15.13
CA ARG A 46 -1.73 4.58 -14.93
C ARG A 46 -0.30 4.85 -14.49
N LYS A 47 0.43 5.64 -15.28
CA LYS A 47 1.79 6.06 -14.94
C LYS A 47 1.74 7.10 -13.82
N GLY A 48 2.46 6.85 -12.73
CA GLY A 48 2.69 7.83 -11.66
C GLY A 48 1.60 7.95 -10.59
N LEU A 49 0.55 7.11 -10.64
CA LEU A 49 -0.49 7.09 -9.61
C LEU A 49 0.08 6.56 -8.28
N ALA A 50 0.81 5.45 -8.35
CA ALA A 50 1.66 5.03 -7.24
C ALA A 50 3.00 5.76 -7.32
N ARG A 51 3.26 6.61 -6.33
CA ARG A 51 4.52 7.36 -6.25
C ARG A 51 5.69 6.39 -6.07
N VAL A 52 6.57 6.36 -7.08
CA VAL A 52 7.89 5.73 -6.96
C VAL A 52 8.77 6.68 -6.14
N SER A 53 8.68 6.64 -4.81
CA SER A 53 9.49 7.54 -3.97
C SER A 53 10.94 7.06 -3.93
N GLY A 54 11.85 7.87 -4.48
CA GLY A 54 13.29 7.62 -4.49
C GLY A 54 14.02 8.04 -3.20
N SER A 55 13.39 8.83 -2.33
CA SER A 55 14.03 9.38 -1.12
C SER A 55 13.65 8.58 0.14
N PRO A 56 14.63 7.97 0.83
CA PRO A 56 14.41 7.26 2.10
C PRO A 56 14.00 8.20 3.24
N GLY A 57 13.20 7.70 4.19
CA GLY A 57 13.22 8.25 5.57
C GLY A 57 12.10 9.19 6.00
N LYS A 58 11.02 9.38 5.23
CA LYS A 58 9.81 10.07 5.72
C LYS A 58 8.68 9.06 5.84
N THR A 59 7.95 9.12 6.96
CA THR A 59 6.81 8.29 7.37
C THR A 59 6.15 7.61 6.18
N ARG A 60 6.27 6.28 6.10
CA ARG A 60 5.69 5.54 5.00
C ARG A 60 4.22 5.26 5.30
N THR A 61 3.38 5.70 4.39
CA THR A 61 1.92 5.58 4.44
C THR A 61 1.48 4.26 3.83
N ILE A 62 0.30 3.80 4.23
CA ILE A 62 -0.47 2.80 3.48
C ILE A 62 -1.30 3.56 2.45
N ASN A 63 -1.11 3.26 1.17
CA ASN A 63 -1.85 3.94 0.10
C ASN A 63 -2.94 3.03 -0.43
N PHE A 64 -4.14 3.57 -0.57
CA PHE A 64 -5.32 2.86 -1.01
C PHE A 64 -5.73 3.37 -2.40
N TYR A 65 -5.80 2.48 -3.38
CA TYR A 65 -6.20 2.82 -4.74
C TYR A 65 -7.53 2.13 -5.08
N ASP A 66 -8.58 2.90 -5.28
CA ASP A 66 -9.85 2.39 -5.79
C ASP A 66 -9.69 2.03 -7.27
N VAL A 67 -10.09 0.81 -7.64
CA VAL A 67 -9.99 0.29 -9.01
C VAL A 67 -11.37 -0.09 -9.51
N ASN A 68 -11.79 0.54 -10.61
CA ASN A 68 -13.12 0.39 -11.22
C ASN A 68 -14.30 0.56 -10.25
N LYS A 69 -14.08 1.14 -9.06
CA LYS A 69 -15.02 1.18 -7.92
C LYS A 69 -15.41 -0.20 -7.38
N ASP A 70 -14.80 -1.28 -7.86
CA ASP A 70 -15.13 -2.68 -7.52
C ASP A 70 -14.25 -3.22 -6.38
N PHE A 71 -12.97 -2.87 -6.39
CA PHE A 71 -11.99 -3.34 -5.42
C PHE A 71 -10.90 -2.30 -5.18
N ARG A 72 -10.03 -2.58 -4.21
CA ARG A 72 -8.94 -1.69 -3.83
C ARG A 72 -7.59 -2.42 -3.93
N ILE A 73 -6.61 -1.76 -4.53
CA ILE A 73 -5.20 -2.15 -4.38
C ILE A 73 -4.64 -1.36 -3.20
N VAL A 74 -3.98 -2.06 -2.28
CA VAL A 74 -3.39 -1.46 -1.08
C VAL A 74 -1.88 -1.61 -1.14
N ASP A 75 -1.18 -0.49 -1.13
CA ASP A 75 0.26 -0.40 -1.20
C ASP A 75 0.83 -0.27 0.21
N LEU A 76 1.40 -1.37 0.71
CA LEU A 76 2.04 -1.38 2.01
C LEU A 76 3.44 -0.76 1.94
N PRO A 77 3.91 -0.13 3.02
CA PRO A 77 5.25 0.41 3.07
C PRO A 77 6.29 -0.69 2.83
N GLY A 78 7.27 -0.41 1.97
CA GLY A 78 8.34 -1.37 1.73
C GLY A 78 9.27 -1.51 2.94
N TYR A 79 9.60 -2.73 3.34
CA TYR A 79 10.49 -3.03 4.48
C TYR A 79 11.97 -3.08 4.07
N GLY A 80 12.88 -3.20 5.03
CA GLY A 80 14.31 -3.45 4.77
C GLY A 80 15.12 -2.26 4.22
N PHE A 81 14.76 -1.02 4.58
CA PHE A 81 15.57 0.15 4.22
C PHE A 81 16.85 0.21 5.08
N ALA A 82 18.03 0.33 4.45
CA ALA A 82 19.32 0.25 5.13
C ALA A 82 19.66 1.46 6.04
N LYS A 83 18.86 2.53 6.03
CA LYS A 83 19.15 3.81 6.71
C LYS A 83 17.95 4.36 7.48
N VAL A 84 17.24 3.53 8.24
CA VAL A 84 16.16 3.98 9.15
C VAL A 84 16.45 3.54 10.57
N SER A 85 16.00 4.34 11.55
CA SER A 85 16.14 4.01 12.96
C SER A 85 15.31 2.76 13.32
N ARG A 86 15.74 2.02 14.34
CA ARG A 86 15.00 0.86 14.86
C ARG A 86 13.57 1.23 15.26
N SER A 87 13.38 2.37 15.92
CA SER A 87 12.06 2.90 16.29
C SER A 87 11.14 3.12 15.08
N THR A 88 11.69 3.51 13.94
CA THR A 88 10.93 3.70 12.70
C THR A 88 10.51 2.35 12.11
N ILE A 89 11.40 1.36 12.14
CA ILE A 89 11.11 0.00 11.69
C ILE A 89 9.99 -0.61 12.56
N ASP A 90 10.09 -0.47 13.89
CA ASP A 90 9.11 -1.01 14.82
C ASP A 90 7.73 -0.36 14.63
N ASN A 91 7.68 0.96 14.42
CA ASN A 91 6.43 1.66 14.14
C ASN A 91 5.78 1.22 12.83
N TRP A 92 6.58 0.97 11.78
CA TRP A 92 6.05 0.46 10.51
C TRP A 92 5.55 -0.98 10.66
N GLY A 93 6.28 -1.82 11.39
CA GLY A 93 5.84 -3.18 11.73
C GLY A 93 4.46 -3.17 12.37
N LYS A 94 4.29 -2.38 13.43
CA LYS A 94 2.98 -2.19 14.10
C LYS A 94 1.88 -1.71 13.16
N MET A 95 2.18 -0.78 12.25
CA MET A 95 1.21 -0.26 11.30
C MET A 95 0.78 -1.33 10.28
N ILE A 96 1.73 -2.10 9.75
CA ILE A 96 1.47 -3.21 8.82
C ILE A 96 0.67 -4.31 9.53
N ASP A 97 1.12 -4.74 10.71
CA ASP A 97 0.49 -5.80 11.49
C ASP A 97 -0.96 -5.44 11.84
N ASN A 98 -1.21 -4.19 12.23
CA ASN A 98 -2.54 -3.68 12.51
C ASN A 98 -3.45 -3.75 11.28
N TYR A 99 -2.96 -3.31 10.11
CA TYR A 99 -3.72 -3.42 8.86
C TYR A 99 -4.02 -4.89 8.51
N LEU A 100 -3.01 -5.77 8.53
CA LEU A 100 -3.18 -7.18 8.16
C LEU A 100 -4.12 -7.93 9.12
N SER A 101 -4.14 -7.55 10.40
CA SER A 101 -4.94 -8.23 11.43
C SER A 101 -6.38 -7.72 11.53
N ASN A 102 -6.61 -6.43 11.27
CA ASN A 102 -7.89 -5.78 11.55
C ASN A 102 -8.70 -5.40 10.31
N ARG A 103 -8.25 -5.79 9.11
CA ARG A 103 -8.92 -5.42 7.86
C ARG A 103 -9.78 -6.58 7.30
N PRO A 104 -11.09 -6.64 7.61
CA PRO A 104 -11.93 -7.80 7.30
C PRO A 104 -12.17 -8.02 5.79
N ASN A 105 -12.02 -6.96 4.99
CA ASN A 105 -12.18 -6.98 3.55
C ASN A 105 -10.87 -7.25 2.79
N LEU A 106 -9.75 -7.48 3.50
CA LEU A 106 -8.50 -7.94 2.91
C LEU A 106 -8.66 -9.37 2.40
N CYS A 107 -8.57 -9.56 1.09
CA CYS A 107 -8.77 -10.85 0.44
C CYS A 107 -7.46 -11.53 0.04
N LEU A 108 -6.40 -10.76 -0.20
CA LEU A 108 -5.13 -11.26 -0.69
C LEU A 108 -3.97 -10.36 -0.27
N LEU A 109 -2.86 -10.98 0.15
CA LEU A 109 -1.57 -10.34 0.34
C LEU A 109 -0.57 -10.90 -0.68
N TYR A 110 -0.02 -10.03 -1.53
CA TYR A 110 1.10 -10.34 -2.40
C TYR A 110 2.40 -9.86 -1.78
N THR A 111 3.40 -10.73 -1.69
CA THR A 111 4.74 -10.41 -1.14
C THR A 111 5.83 -10.65 -2.18
N SER A 112 6.81 -9.74 -2.23
CA SER A 112 8.03 -9.84 -3.05
C SER A 112 9.32 -9.65 -2.25
#